data_AF-A0A928IKU0-F1
#
_entry.id   AF-A0A928IKU0-F1
#
_cell.length_a   1.000
_cell.length_b   1.000
_cell.length_c   1.000
_cell.angle_alpha   90.00
_cell.angle_beta   90.00
_cell.angle_gamma   90.00
#
_symmetry.space_group_name_H-M   'P 1'
#
loop_
_entity.id
_entity.type
_entity.pdbx_description
1 polymer ?
#
loop_
_entity_poly.entity_id
_entity_poly.type
_entity_poly.pdbx_seq_one_letter_code
_entity_poly.pdbx_strand_id
1 'polypeptide(L)'
;MDIKQLRKYIEGRSLEIVLELEVTTTEARKKRLSEEFSALKELNEILDLRFPVKPSSRYGGSMYQGVCPRCFCTEDSSAAYCRACGQALDWSKNKSSGEE
;
A
#
# COMPACT_ATOMS: atom_id res chain seq x y z
N MET A 1 -24.96 -0.15 3.52
CA MET A 1 -23.83 -0.28 2.57
C MET A 1 -23.45 -1.75 2.52
N ASP A 2 -23.39 -2.36 1.34
CA ASP A 2 -22.99 -3.77 1.17
C ASP A 2 -21.47 -3.95 1.41
N ILE A 3 -21.02 -5.15 1.81
CA ILE A 3 -19.60 -5.50 2.05
C ILE A 3 -18.74 -5.18 0.83
N LYS A 4 -19.26 -5.39 -0.39
CA LYS A 4 -18.55 -5.04 -1.63
C LYS A 4 -18.38 -3.53 -1.80
N GLN A 5 -19.37 -2.74 -1.39
CA GLN A 5 -19.29 -1.27 -1.43
C GLN A 5 -18.38 -0.73 -0.34
N LEU A 6 -18.42 -1.32 0.85
CA LEU A 6 -17.53 -0.99 1.97
C LEU A 6 -16.06 -1.27 1.61
N ARG A 7 -15.78 -2.39 0.95
CA ARG A 7 -14.44 -2.71 0.40
C ARG A 7 -13.91 -1.62 -0.53
N LYS A 8 -14.69 -1.26 -1.55
CA LYS A 8 -14.31 -0.21 -2.51
C LYS A 8 -14.12 1.15 -1.82
N TYR A 9 -14.93 1.45 -0.81
CA TYR A 9 -14.80 2.67 -0.03
C TYR A 9 -13.49 2.69 0.76
N ILE A 10 -13.15 1.62 1.47
CA ILE A 10 -11.91 1.52 2.26
C ILE A 10 -10.69 1.60 1.34
N GLU A 11 -10.69 0.86 0.22
CA GLU A 11 -9.60 0.89 -0.77
C GLU A 11 -9.42 2.30 -1.35
N GLY A 12 -10.51 2.94 -1.81
CA GLY A 12 -10.47 4.27 -2.39
C GLY A 12 -9.99 5.34 -1.38
N ARG A 13 -10.52 5.31 -0.15
CA ARG A 13 -10.15 6.29 0.87
C ARG A 13 -8.71 6.11 1.37
N SER A 14 -8.26 4.87 1.51
CA SER A 14 -6.87 4.57 1.87
C SER A 14 -5.91 5.14 0.83
N LEU A 15 -6.25 5.04 -0.45
CA LEU A 15 -5.46 5.62 -1.54
C LEU A 15 -5.38 7.15 -1.43
N GLU A 16 -6.53 7.81 -1.28
CA GLU A 16 -6.60 9.27 -1.17
C GLU A 16 -5.73 9.79 -0.02
N ILE A 17 -5.78 9.12 1.13
CA ILE A 17 -5.00 9.50 2.32
C ILE A 17 -3.49 9.35 2.07
N VAL A 18 -3.05 8.27 1.41
CA VAL A 18 -1.63 8.07 1.09
C VAL A 18 -1.13 9.18 0.16
N LEU A 19 -1.88 9.46 -0.91
CA LEU A 19 -1.54 10.54 -1.83
C LEU A 19 -1.51 11.90 -1.12
N GLU A 20 -2.46 12.15 -0.22
CA GLU A 20 -2.54 13.39 0.54
C GLU A 20 -1.39 13.54 1.55
N LEU A 21 -0.91 12.43 2.14
CA LEU A 21 0.26 12.40 3.01
C LEU A 21 1.56 12.73 2.26
N GLU A 22 1.70 12.31 1.01
CA GLU A 22 2.87 12.58 0.17
C GLU A 22 3.01 14.06 -0.17
N VAL A 23 1.90 14.75 -0.44
CA VAL A 23 1.90 16.17 -0.84
C VAL A 23 1.72 17.14 0.34
N THR A 24 1.19 16.67 1.47
CA THR A 24 0.96 17.52 2.65
C THR A 24 2.28 17.93 3.30
N THR A 25 2.46 19.22 3.55
CA THR A 25 3.61 19.78 4.29
C THR A 25 3.29 20.09 5.75
N THR A 26 2.02 20.27 6.11
CA THR A 26 1.58 20.64 7.46
C THR A 26 1.47 19.45 8.40
N GLU A 27 2.18 19.48 9.53
CA GLU A 27 2.19 18.39 10.53
C GLU A 27 0.80 18.08 11.12
N ALA A 28 -0.01 19.12 11.39
CA ALA A 28 -1.36 18.95 11.92
C ALA A 28 -2.30 18.19 10.96
N ARG A 29 -2.04 18.25 9.65
CA ARG A 29 -2.80 17.51 8.64
C ARG A 29 -2.25 16.10 8.45
N LYS A 30 -0.91 15.94 8.48
CA LYS A 30 -0.28 14.60 8.49
C LYS A 30 -0.77 13.73 9.65
N LYS A 31 -0.85 14.32 10.85
CA LYS A 31 -1.32 13.60 12.04
C LYS A 31 -2.75 13.09 11.86
N ARG A 32 -3.67 13.95 11.40
CA ARG A 32 -5.06 13.55 11.15
C ARG A 32 -5.19 12.47 10.09
N LEU A 33 -4.48 12.62 8.98
CA LEU A 33 -4.45 11.62 7.90
C LEU A 33 -3.88 10.27 8.39
N SER A 34 -2.85 10.29 9.22
CA SER A 34 -2.28 9.08 9.83
C SER A 34 -3.26 8.37 10.79
N GLU A 35 -4.01 9.13 11.58
CA GLU A 35 -5.04 8.60 12.48
C GLU A 35 -6.19 7.97 11.67
N GLU A 36 -6.67 8.66 10.63
CA GLU A 36 -7.70 8.17 9.73
C GLU A 36 -7.25 6.88 9.00
N PHE A 37 -6.01 6.85 8.50
CA PHE A 37 -5.43 5.67 7.88
C PHE A 37 -5.36 4.48 8.84
N SER A 38 -5.00 4.74 10.11
CA SER A 38 -4.94 3.67 11.13
C SER A 38 -6.32 3.09 11.43
N ALA A 39 -7.35 3.92 11.53
CA ALA A 39 -8.72 3.45 11.72
C ALA A 39 -9.24 2.63 10.52
N LEU A 40 -8.93 3.05 9.29
CA LEU A 40 -9.22 2.26 8.10
C LEU A 40 -8.46 0.93 8.11
N LYS A 41 -7.25 0.92 8.68
CA LYS A 41 -6.45 -0.29 8.80
C LYS A 41 -7.11 -1.34 9.68
N GLU A 42 -7.54 -0.94 10.87
CA GLU A 42 -8.28 -1.79 11.80
C GLU A 42 -9.58 -2.32 11.17
N LEU A 43 -10.31 -1.46 10.45
CA LEU A 43 -11.55 -1.84 9.78
C LEU A 43 -11.32 -2.90 8.68
N ASN A 44 -10.21 -2.82 7.95
CA ASN A 44 -9.84 -3.81 6.93
C ASN A 44 -9.43 -5.14 7.56
N GLU A 45 -8.71 -5.12 8.69
CA GLU A 45 -8.33 -6.35 9.43
C GLU A 45 -9.58 -7.10 9.91
N ILE A 46 -10.61 -6.39 10.41
CA ILE A 46 -11.91 -6.97 10.78
C ILE A 46 -12.61 -7.62 9.57
N LEU A 47 -12.42 -7.05 8.38
CA LEU A 47 -13.02 -7.53 7.13
C LEU A 47 -12.19 -8.60 6.41
N ASP A 48 -11.09 -9.08 7.05
CA ASP A 48 -10.08 -9.99 6.50
C ASP A 48 -9.56 -9.52 5.12
N LEU A 49 -9.40 -8.22 4.99
CA LEU A 49 -8.85 -7.57 3.81
C LEU A 49 -7.35 -7.37 4.03
N ARG A 50 -6.54 -8.12 3.26
CA ARG A 50 -5.09 -7.98 3.33
C ARG A 50 -4.66 -6.64 2.75
N PHE A 51 -4.16 -5.74 3.61
CA PHE A 51 -3.35 -4.64 3.11
C PHE A 51 -2.06 -5.16 2.49
N PRO A 52 -1.55 -4.50 1.44
CA PRO A 52 -0.21 -4.76 0.98
C PRO A 52 0.78 -4.41 2.11
N VAL A 53 1.35 -5.43 2.73
CA VAL A 53 2.43 -5.26 3.70
C VAL A 53 3.72 -5.13 2.90
N LYS A 54 4.27 -3.91 2.83
CA LYS A 54 5.60 -3.70 2.26
C LYS A 54 6.62 -4.55 3.03
N PRO A 55 7.48 -5.32 2.35
CA PRO A 55 8.56 -6.05 3.02
C PRO A 55 9.50 -5.06 3.73
N SER A 56 9.76 -5.29 5.01
CA SER A 56 10.61 -4.39 5.80
C SER A 56 12.05 -4.44 5.29
N SER A 57 12.61 -3.27 4.96
CA SER A 57 13.96 -3.10 4.42
C SER A 57 15.09 -3.36 5.44
N ARG A 58 14.80 -4.03 6.57
CA ARG A 58 15.78 -4.26 7.65
C ARG A 58 16.86 -5.29 7.30
N TYR A 59 16.74 -5.99 6.18
CA TYR A 59 17.78 -6.88 5.68
C TYR A 59 18.34 -6.31 4.38
N GLY A 60 19.55 -5.75 4.48
CA GLY A 60 20.28 -5.18 3.34
C GLY A 60 20.40 -6.15 2.18
N GLY A 61 20.31 -5.62 0.96
CA GLY A 61 20.80 -6.29 -0.25
C GLY A 61 19.76 -6.90 -1.19
N SER A 62 18.49 -7.10 -0.79
CA SER A 62 17.47 -7.62 -1.71
C SER A 62 16.50 -6.52 -2.17
N MET A 63 16.58 -6.15 -3.45
CA MET A 63 15.59 -5.27 -4.09
C MET A 63 14.25 -6.01 -4.21
N TYR A 64 13.33 -5.75 -3.28
CA TYR A 64 11.94 -6.14 -3.46
C TYR A 64 11.30 -5.23 -4.51
N GLN A 65 10.60 -5.83 -5.47
CA GLN A 65 9.76 -5.11 -6.43
C GLN A 65 8.30 -5.44 -6.15
N GLY A 66 7.47 -4.39 -6.13
CA GLY A 66 6.03 -4.54 -6.02
C GLY A 66 5.44 -4.58 -7.42
N VAL A 67 4.64 -5.60 -7.72
CA VAL A 67 3.95 -5.77 -9.00
C VAL A 67 2.47 -5.47 -8.82
N CYS A 68 1.96 -4.56 -9.61
CA CYS A 68 0.54 -4.27 -9.67
C CYS A 68 -0.23 -5.44 -10.32
N PRO A 69 -1.15 -6.13 -9.63
CA PRO A 69 -1.89 -7.25 -10.22
C PRO A 69 -2.92 -6.80 -11.28
N ARG A 70 -3.22 -5.50 -11.35
CA ARG A 70 -4.20 -4.94 -12.28
C ARG A 70 -3.59 -4.45 -13.59
N CYS A 71 -2.43 -3.81 -13.47
CA CYS A 71 -1.80 -3.02 -14.52
C CYS A 71 -0.41 -3.53 -14.87
N PHE A 72 0.10 -4.49 -14.09
CA PHE A 72 1.41 -5.12 -14.27
C PHE A 72 2.58 -4.12 -14.24
N CYS A 73 2.34 -2.90 -13.71
CA CYS A 73 3.35 -1.91 -13.37
C CYS A 73 4.25 -2.52 -12.27
N THR A 74 5.56 -2.36 -12.41
CA THR A 74 6.52 -2.63 -11.34
C THR A 74 6.86 -1.32 -10.65
N GLU A 75 6.67 -1.29 -9.33
CA GLU A 75 7.07 -0.18 -8.49
C GLU A 75 8.28 -0.59 -7.65
N ASP A 76 9.10 0.41 -7.34
CA ASP A 76 10.21 0.24 -6.42
C ASP A 76 9.72 0.00 -4.99
N SER A 77 10.65 -0.34 -4.10
CA SER A 77 10.34 -0.57 -2.70
C SER A 77 9.76 0.67 -1.97
N SER A 78 9.69 1.86 -2.58
CA SER A 78 9.17 3.07 -1.91
C SER A 78 7.64 3.12 -1.85
N ALA A 79 6.93 2.51 -2.80
CA ALA A 79 5.47 2.59 -2.91
C ALA A 79 4.79 1.30 -2.43
N ALA A 80 3.72 1.39 -1.64
CA ALA A 80 2.90 0.22 -1.22
C ALA A 80 1.75 -0.11 -2.20
N TYR A 81 1.43 0.83 -3.09
CA TYR A 81 0.35 0.78 -4.06
C TYR A 81 0.89 1.23 -5.42
N CYS A 82 0.34 0.72 -6.53
CA CYS A 82 0.72 1.19 -7.86
C CYS A 82 0.31 2.65 -8.03
N ARG A 83 1.24 3.51 -8.42
CA ARG A 83 0.97 4.95 -8.59
C ARG A 83 0.02 5.22 -9.76
N ALA A 84 -0.02 4.30 -10.73
CA ALA A 84 -0.86 4.45 -11.92
C ALA A 84 -2.35 4.15 -11.68
N CYS A 85 -2.68 3.19 -10.82
CA CYS A 85 -4.07 2.72 -10.67
C CYS A 85 -4.52 2.53 -9.23
N GLY A 86 -3.65 2.76 -8.25
CA GLY A 86 -3.94 2.63 -6.83
C GLY A 86 -4.11 1.22 -6.31
N GLN A 87 -3.91 0.20 -7.16
CA GLN A 87 -4.00 -1.19 -6.74
C GLN A 87 -2.86 -1.52 -5.77
N ALA A 88 -3.19 -2.26 -4.71
CA ALA A 88 -2.21 -2.85 -3.81
C ALA A 88 -1.18 -3.68 -4.59
N LEU A 89 0.11 -3.46 -4.30
CA LEU A 89 1.19 -4.19 -4.96
C LEU A 89 1.36 -5.58 -4.35
N ASP A 90 1.59 -6.55 -5.21
CA ASP A 90 2.06 -7.88 -4.84
C ASP A 90 3.58 -7.87 -4.76
N TRP A 91 4.14 -8.31 -3.65
CA TRP A 91 5.57 -8.19 -3.40
C TRP A 91 6.25 -9.53 -3.59
N SER A 92 7.08 -9.60 -4.64
CA SER A 92 7.99 -10.72 -4.85
C SER A 92 9.42 -10.29 -4.55
N LYS A 93 10.18 -11.16 -3.88
CA LYS A 93 11.63 -11.01 -3.79
C LYS A 93 12.19 -11.24 -5.19
N ASN A 94 12.91 -10.28 -5.77
CA ASN A 94 13.67 -10.60 -6.98
C ASN A 94 14.65 -11.70 -6.59
N LYS A 95 14.51 -12.88 -7.20
CA LYS A 95 15.63 -13.81 -7.28
C LYS A 95 16.66 -13.10 -8.14
N SER A 96 17.61 -12.42 -7.51
CA SER A 96 18.85 -12.06 -8.18
C SER A 96 19.37 -13.33 -8.83
N SER A 97 19.40 -13.34 -10.17
CA SER A 97 19.87 -14.46 -10.98
C SER A 97 21.27 -14.83 -10.53
N GLY A 98 21.42 -15.94 -9.80
CA GLY A 98 22.73 -16.37 -9.28
C GLY A 98 22.72 -17.21 -8.01
N GLU A 99 21.66 -17.96 -7.70
CA GLU A 99 21.74 -19.06 -6.74
C GLU A 99 21.12 -20.30 -7.41
N GLU A 100 22.01 -21.11 -7.99
CA GLU A 100 21.81 -22.55 -8.30
C GLU A 100 21.85 -23.38 -7.02
#